data_AF-A0A966B930-F1
#
_entry.id   AF-A0A966B930-F1
#
_cell.length_a   1.000
_cell.length_b   1.000
_cell.length_c   1.000
_cell.angle_alpha   90.00
_cell.angle_beta   90.00
_cell.angle_gamma   90.00
#
_symmetry.space_group_name_H-M   'P 1'
#
loop_
_entity.id
_entity.type
_entity.pdbx_description
1 polymer ?
#
loop_
_entity_poly.entity_id
_entity_poly.type
_entity_poly.pdbx_seq_one_letter_code
_entity_poly.pdbx_strand_id
1 'polypeptide(L)'
;MGMNDLETTIRSIREDVDSDVCSRSRVMDSLLDLRLEAGGRHDILAEIDRALADLPGKNMVPAKWWREQLDSFEMIAINPVETVG
;
A
#
# COMPACT_ATOMS: atom_id res chain seq x y z
N MET A 1 5.83 18.57 -12.99
CA MET A 1 5.53 18.18 -11.61
C MET A 1 4.99 16.76 -11.72
N GLY A 2 5.90 15.78 -11.74
CA GLY A 2 5.51 14.38 -11.96
C GLY A 2 4.86 13.88 -10.68
N MET A 3 3.56 13.62 -10.71
CA MET A 3 2.96 12.74 -9.72
C MET A 3 3.71 11.42 -9.82
N ASN A 4 4.31 10.94 -8.72
CA ASN A 4 5.01 9.66 -8.76
C ASN A 4 3.99 8.59 -9.16
N ASP A 5 4.36 7.68 -10.05
CA ASP A 5 3.48 6.59 -10.53
C ASP A 5 2.82 5.87 -9.34
N LEU A 6 3.60 5.65 -8.26
CA LEU A 6 3.15 5.12 -6.97
C LEU A 6 2.00 5.91 -6.31
N GLU A 7 2.06 7.25 -6.29
CA GLU A 7 1.00 8.08 -5.69
C GLU A 7 -0.30 7.97 -6.49
N THR A 8 -0.19 7.84 -7.82
CA THR A 8 -1.34 7.66 -8.70
C THR A 8 -1.99 6.30 -8.47
N THR A 9 -1.19 5.25 -8.30
CA THR A 9 -1.68 3.91 -8.02
C THR A 9 -2.34 3.82 -6.65
N ILE A 10 -1.75 4.39 -5.59
CA ILE A 10 -2.36 4.42 -4.25
C ILE A 10 -3.73 5.09 -4.30
N ARG A 11 -3.85 6.23 -5.00
CA ARG A 11 -5.12 6.94 -5.13
C ARG A 11 -6.16 6.12 -5.89
N SER A 12 -5.77 5.50 -6.99
CA SER A 12 -6.63 4.64 -7.81
C SER A 12 -7.17 3.45 -7.01
N ILE A 13 -6.30 2.77 -6.24
CA ILE A 13 -6.70 1.68 -5.35
C ILE A 13 -7.70 2.18 -4.30
N ARG A 14 -7.45 3.35 -3.70
CA ARG A 14 -8.32 3.93 -2.67
C ARG A 14 -9.73 4.26 -3.19
N GLU A 15 -9.85 4.64 -4.46
CA GLU A 15 -11.13 4.85 -5.14
C GLU A 15 -11.84 3.52 -5.49
N ASP A 16 -11.09 2.44 -5.76
CA ASP A 16 -11.66 1.09 -6.00
C ASP A 16 -12.15 0.41 -4.71
N VAL A 17 -11.72 0.88 -3.53
CA VAL A 17 -12.17 0.39 -2.21
C VAL A 17 -13.55 0.94 -1.87
N ASP A 18 -14.56 0.46 -2.60
CA ASP A 18 -15.97 0.81 -2.46
C ASP A 18 -16.71 -0.12 -1.48
N SER A 19 -16.28 -1.38 -1.35
CA SER A 19 -16.88 -2.37 -0.43
C SER A 19 -16.26 -2.35 0.98
N ASP A 20 -17.07 -2.72 1.99
CA ASP A 20 -16.67 -2.86 3.41
C ASP A 20 -15.54 -3.89 3.62
N VAL A 21 -15.38 -4.82 2.67
CA VAL A 21 -14.36 -5.86 2.65
C VAL A 21 -13.74 -5.99 1.26
N CYS A 22 -12.43 -6.21 1.22
CA CYS A 22 -11.67 -6.48 0.01
C CYS A 22 -11.28 -7.96 -0.04
N SER A 23 -11.26 -8.56 -1.23
CA SER A 23 -10.74 -9.93 -1.38
C SER A 23 -9.24 -9.94 -1.08
N ARG A 24 -8.78 -10.89 -0.26
CA ARG A 24 -7.36 -11.01 0.10
C ARG A 24 -6.47 -11.12 -1.12
N SER A 25 -6.89 -11.85 -2.15
CA SER A 25 -6.16 -11.96 -3.41
C SER A 25 -6.02 -10.62 -4.13
N ARG A 26 -7.06 -9.77 -4.13
CA ARG A 26 -6.97 -8.41 -4.71
C ARG A 26 -6.00 -7.55 -3.92
N VAL A 27 -6.12 -7.55 -2.60
CA VAL A 27 -5.22 -6.78 -1.72
C VAL A 27 -3.77 -7.22 -1.91
N MET A 28 -3.53 -8.52 -1.99
CA MET A 28 -2.20 -9.07 -2.22
C MET A 28 -1.63 -8.67 -3.59
N ASP A 29 -2.46 -8.73 -4.65
CA ASP A 29 -2.07 -8.30 -5.99
C ASP A 29 -1.70 -6.81 -6.02
N SER A 30 -2.53 -5.96 -5.40
CA SER A 30 -2.23 -4.53 -5.25
C SER A 30 -0.95 -4.26 -4.45
N LEU A 31 -0.70 -5.01 -3.38
CA LEU A 31 0.54 -4.90 -2.60
C LEU A 31 1.78 -5.28 -3.43
N LEU A 32 1.67 -6.32 -4.26
CA LEU A 32 2.76 -6.74 -5.14
C LEU A 32 3.02 -5.72 -6.25
N ASP A 33 1.97 -5.11 -6.80
CA ASP A 33 2.07 -4.04 -7.79
C ASP A 33 2.75 -2.80 -7.19
N LEU A 34 2.30 -2.34 -6.02
CA LEU A 34 2.95 -1.26 -5.27
C LEU A 34 4.42 -1.56 -4.97
N ARG A 35 4.77 -2.82 -4.69
CA ARG A 35 6.15 -3.26 -4.45
C ARG A 35 7.01 -3.12 -5.70
N LEU A 36 6.46 -3.42 -6.87
CA LEU A 36 7.14 -3.25 -8.14
C LEU A 36 7.34 -1.76 -8.46
N GLU A 37 6.30 -0.95 -8.25
CA GLU A 37 6.36 0.50 -8.49
C GLU A 37 7.26 1.25 -7.51
N ALA A 38 7.34 0.80 -6.26
CA ALA A 38 8.22 1.39 -5.25
C ALA A 38 9.71 1.33 -5.64
N GLY A 39 10.10 0.44 -6.55
CA GLY A 39 11.28 0.62 -7.41
C GLY A 39 12.55 1.09 -6.70
N GLY A 40 12.96 0.42 -5.62
CA GLY A 40 14.20 0.73 -4.87
C GLY A 40 14.01 1.61 -3.64
N ARG A 41 12.79 2.06 -3.31
CA ARG A 41 12.46 2.72 -2.04
C ARG A 41 12.34 1.71 -0.91
N HIS A 42 13.45 1.46 -0.21
CA HIS A 42 13.53 0.43 0.83
C HIS A 42 12.51 0.64 1.97
N ASP A 43 12.19 1.88 2.32
CA ASP A 43 11.22 2.19 3.39
C ASP A 43 9.80 1.74 3.05
N ILE A 44 9.33 2.07 1.84
CA ILE A 44 8.02 1.59 1.34
C ILE A 44 8.02 0.09 1.15
N LEU A 45 9.10 -0.46 0.58
CA LEU A 45 9.21 -1.91 0.37
C LEU A 45 9.10 -2.67 1.69
N ALA A 46 9.74 -2.20 2.76
CA ALA A 46 9.67 -2.81 4.09
C ALA A 46 8.24 -2.76 4.66
N GLU A 47 7.52 -1.65 4.49
CA GLU A 47 6.15 -1.53 4.98
C GLU A 47 5.18 -2.40 4.16
N ILE A 48 5.36 -2.47 2.84
CA ILE A 48 4.56 -3.37 1.98
C ILE A 48 4.79 -4.84 2.37
N ASP A 49 6.04 -5.25 2.62
CA ASP A 49 6.37 -6.62 3.04
C ASP A 49 5.74 -6.95 4.41
N ARG A 50 5.77 -5.98 5.33
CA ARG A 50 5.09 -6.09 6.63
C ARG A 50 3.58 -6.25 6.46
N ALA A 51 2.95 -5.44 5.62
CA ALA A 51 1.51 -5.52 5.35
C ALA A 51 1.13 -6.88 4.70
N LEU A 52 1.96 -7.39 3.78
CA LEU A 52 1.80 -8.73 3.19
C LEU A 52 1.86 -9.85 4.25
N ALA A 53 2.75 -9.73 5.23
CA ALA A 53 2.89 -10.70 6.31
C ALA A 53 1.75 -10.63 7.33
N ASP A 54 1.21 -9.43 7.59
CA ASP A 54 0.16 -9.18 8.59
C ASP A 54 -1.27 -9.25 8.03
N LEU A 55 -1.46 -9.64 6.76
CA LEU A 55 -2.75 -9.68 6.07
C LEU A 55 -3.88 -10.31 6.94
N PRO A 56 -4.84 -9.51 7.42
CA PRO A 56 -5.89 -10.01 8.30
C PRO A 56 -6.98 -10.72 7.51
N GLY A 57 -7.54 -11.76 8.13
CA GLY A 57 -8.60 -12.57 7.54
C GLY A 57 -8.08 -13.65 6.58
N LYS A 58 -8.76 -14.80 6.56
CA LYS A 58 -8.33 -15.94 5.72
C LYS A 58 -8.49 -15.66 4.22
N ASN A 59 -9.64 -15.09 3.82
CA ASN A 59 -10.02 -14.84 2.42
C ASN A 59 -10.45 -13.40 2.14
N MET A 60 -10.90 -12.66 3.15
CA MET A 60 -11.38 -11.29 3.03
C MET A 60 -10.67 -10.41 4.06
N VAL A 61 -10.20 -9.26 3.59
CA VAL A 61 -9.50 -8.24 4.36
C VAL A 61 -10.51 -7.11 4.62
N PRO A 62 -10.66 -6.63 5.86
CA PRO A 62 -11.52 -5.49 6.14
C PRO A 62 -10.99 -4.23 5.43
N ALA A 63 -11.86 -3.52 4.71
CA ALA A 63 -11.49 -2.33 3.95
C ALA A 63 -10.92 -1.23 4.85
N LYS A 64 -11.34 -1.19 6.12
CA LYS A 64 -10.75 -0.31 7.13
C LYS A 64 -9.25 -0.53 7.30
N TRP A 65 -8.83 -1.78 7.53
CA TRP A 65 -7.41 -2.11 7.66
C TRP A 65 -6.66 -1.76 6.37
N TRP A 66 -7.25 -2.06 5.22
CA TRP A 66 -6.62 -1.76 3.93
C TRP A 66 -6.42 -0.26 3.70
N ARG A 67 -7.40 0.57 4.06
CA ARG A 67 -7.27 2.04 4.04
C ARG A 67 -6.19 2.54 4.99
N GLU A 68 -6.05 1.95 6.18
CA GLU A 68 -4.98 2.30 7.13
C GLU A 68 -3.59 1.99 6.56
N GLN A 69 -3.44 0.89 5.80
CA GLN A 69 -2.18 0.59 5.11
C GLN A 69 -1.90 1.58 3.98
N LEU A 70 -2.90 1.90 3.15
CA LEU A 70 -2.77 2.87 2.05
C LEU A 70 -2.36 4.27 2.57
N ASP A 71 -2.94 4.72 3.68
CA ASP A 71 -2.57 5.98 4.34
C ASP A 71 -1.11 5.98 4.80
N SER A 72 -0.66 4.86 5.38
CA SER A 72 0.74 4.68 5.79
C SER A 72 1.69 4.70 4.58
N PHE A 73 1.36 4.01 3.48
CA PHE A 73 2.16 4.02 2.26
C PHE A 73 2.24 5.40 1.63
N GLU A 74 1.11 6.13 1.57
CA GLU A 74 1.04 7.50 1.07
C GLU A 74 1.93 8.42 1.92
N MET A 75 1.89 8.29 3.24
CA MET A 75 2.70 9.08 4.16
C MET A 75 4.21 8.84 3.97
N ILE A 76 4.64 7.58 3.78
CA ILE A 76 6.05 7.24 3.52
C ILE A 76 6.46 7.66 2.09
N ALA A 77 5.55 7.57 1.12
CA ALA A 77 5.79 8.02 -0.25
C ALA A 77 6.03 9.52 -0.34
N ILE A 78 5.25 10.31 0.40
CA ILE A 78 5.33 11.78 0.45
C ILE A 78 6.50 12.24 1.32
N ASN A 79 6.78 11.51 2.40
CA ASN A 79 7.80 11.85 3.37
C ASN A 79 8.79 10.67 3.49
N PRO A 80 9.72 10.51 2.52
CA PRO A 80 10.78 9.53 2.68
C PRO A 80 11.48 9.87 3.99
N VAL A 81 11.53 8.92 4.93
CA VAL A 81 12.16 9.18 6.21
C VAL A 81 13.60 9.58 5.92
N GLU A 82 13.93 10.84 6.12
CA GLU A 82 15.31 11.30 6.17
C GLU A 82 15.91 10.52 7.33
N THR A 83 16.60 9.42 7.03
CA THR A 83 17.37 8.67 8.02
C THR A 83 18.39 9.65 8.56
N VAL A 84 18.07 10.28 9.68
CA VAL A 84 19.04 10.98 10.52
C VAL A 84 20.08 9.95 10.91
N GLY A 85 21.26 10.09 10.31
CA GLY A 85 22.39 9.15 10.42
C GLY A 85 22.96 9.04 11.82
#